data_AF-A0A522QCK1-F1
#
_entry.id   AF-A0A522QCK1-F1
#
_cell.length_a   1.000
_cell.length_b   1.000
_cell.length_c   1.000
_cell.angle_alpha   90.00
_cell.angle_beta   90.00
_cell.angle_gamma   90.00
#
_symmetry.space_group_name_H-M   'P 1'
#
loop_
_entity.id
_entity.type
_entity.pdbx_description
1 polymer ?
#
loop_
_entity_poly.entity_id
_entity_poly.type
_entity_poly.pdbx_seq_one_letter_code
_entity_poly.pdbx_strand_id
1 'polypeptide(L)'
;MTATGILLVVLLAAIGLAVVAGIIGRVLVHCGMRQPLVVRMINRASERVVEIIKRPITVAVLDELADVLRTGSYTRNIAAALQENHEQIREMIKEKIREDPTTGRLSGVPFGDRLVGEVTETALRVVLAVLADPRTDALVSDMLRDNIDQIRRTVRQREDADASL
;
A
#
# COMPACT_ATOMS: atom_id res chain seq x y z
N MET A 1 13.56 6.07 14.82
CA MET A 1 14.89 5.65 14.32
C MET A 1 14.95 6.05 12.86
N THR A 2 15.98 6.77 12.44
CA THR A 2 16.15 7.18 11.03
C THR A 2 16.43 5.94 10.15
N ALA A 3 16.11 5.98 8.86
CA ALA A 3 16.36 4.88 7.91
C ALA A 3 17.83 4.37 7.96
N THR A 4 18.77 5.29 8.23
CA THR A 4 20.19 4.99 8.46
C THR A 4 20.45 4.12 9.70
N GLY A 5 19.69 4.32 10.78
CA GLY A 5 19.79 3.51 11.99
C GLY A 5 19.31 2.07 11.79
N ILE A 6 18.27 1.88 10.99
CA ILE A 6 17.74 0.54 10.68
C ILE A 6 18.71 -0.21 9.75
N LEU A 7 19.26 0.48 8.74
CA LEU A 7 20.31 -0.07 7.88
C LEU A 7 21.53 -0.53 8.71
N LEU A 8 21.96 0.27 9.68
CA LEU A 8 23.07 -0.07 10.58
C LEU A 8 22.77 -1.29 11.44
N VAL A 9 21.56 -1.39 12.00
CA VAL A 9 21.16 -2.54 12.82
C VAL A 9 21.07 -3.81 11.98
N VAL A 10 20.50 -3.75 10.78
CA VAL A 10 20.44 -4.90 9.85
C VAL A 10 21.85 -5.30 9.41
N LEU A 11 22.72 -4.33 9.10
CA LEU A 11 24.10 -4.59 8.72
C LEU A 11 24.89 -5.25 9.87
N LEU A 12 24.76 -4.72 11.09
CA LEU A 12 25.40 -5.30 12.28
C LEU A 12 24.86 -6.70 12.59
N ALA A 13 23.55 -6.92 12.46
CA ALA A 13 22.95 -8.23 12.64
C ALA A 13 23.42 -9.22 11.58
N ALA A 14 23.51 -8.82 10.31
CA ALA A 14 24.00 -9.64 9.22
C ALA A 14 25.49 -9.99 9.37
N ILE A 15 26.32 -9.01 9.77
CA ILE A 15 27.73 -9.22 10.07
C ILE A 15 27.89 -10.16 11.26
N GLY A 16 27.15 -9.92 12.35
CA GLY A 16 27.14 -10.79 13.53
C GLY A 16 26.75 -12.22 13.18
N LEU A 17 25.72 -12.38 12.35
CA LEU A 17 25.28 -13.68 11.88
C LEU A 17 26.32 -14.37 10.99
N ALA A 18 26.97 -13.65 10.08
CA ALA A 18 28.01 -14.19 9.23
C ALA A 18 29.23 -14.64 10.05
N VAL A 19 29.61 -13.88 11.08
CA VAL A 19 30.67 -14.24 12.02
C VAL A 19 30.29 -15.50 12.80
N VAL A 20 29.07 -15.56 13.35
CA VAL A 20 28.56 -16.73 14.08
C VAL A 20 28.50 -17.95 13.16
N ALA A 21 28.00 -17.82 11.94
CA ALA A 21 27.96 -18.89 10.94
C ALA A 21 29.37 -19.39 10.57
N GLY A 22 30.33 -18.47 10.43
CA GLY A 22 31.74 -18.82 10.18
C GLY A 22 32.38 -19.57 11.34
N ILE A 23 32.13 -19.14 12.59
CA ILE A 23 32.63 -19.81 13.80
C ILE A 23 31.99 -21.19 13.93
N ILE A 24 30.67 -21.29 13.78
CA ILE A 24 29.92 -22.56 13.86
C ILE A 24 30.40 -23.52 12.76
N GLY A 25 30.55 -23.05 11.53
CA GLY A 25 31.06 -23.86 10.42
C GLY A 25 32.47 -24.40 10.70
N ARG A 26 33.36 -23.57 11.24
CA ARG A 26 34.72 -23.97 11.61
C ARG A 26 34.72 -25.01 12.74
N VAL A 27 33.91 -24.81 13.78
CA VAL A 27 33.78 -25.75 14.91
C VAL A 27 33.17 -27.09 14.44
N LEU A 28 32.13 -27.06 13.61
CA LEU A 28 31.49 -28.28 13.12
C LEU A 28 32.38 -29.12 12.20
N VAL A 29 33.19 -28.48 11.35
CA VAL A 29 34.18 -29.18 10.52
C VAL A 29 35.25 -29.83 11.41
N HIS A 30 35.64 -29.16 12.50
CA HIS A 30 36.62 -29.71 13.45
C HIS A 30 36.05 -30.88 14.28
N CYS A 31 34.74 -30.90 14.55
CA CYS A 31 34.07 -31.98 15.27
C CYS A 31 33.65 -33.19 14.41
N GLY A 32 33.92 -33.21 13.10
CA GLY A 32 33.67 -34.40 12.25
C GLY A 32 32.19 -34.78 12.08
N MET A 33 31.26 -33.84 12.26
CA MET A 33 29.82 -34.10 12.19
C MET A 33 29.34 -34.43 10.75
N ARG A 34 28.55 -35.51 10.61
CA ARG A 34 27.96 -35.94 9.34
C ARG A 34 27.05 -34.84 8.73
N GLN A 35 27.29 -34.53 7.45
CA GLN A 35 26.60 -33.52 6.63
C GLN A 35 25.06 -33.37 6.80
N PRO A 36 24.23 -34.43 6.94
CA PRO A 36 22.76 -34.26 6.99
C PRO A 36 22.21 -33.63 8.27
N LEU A 37 22.97 -33.61 9.36
CA LEU A 37 22.53 -32.98 10.62
C LEU A 37 22.81 -31.47 10.58
N VAL A 38 23.95 -31.10 10.00
CA VAL A 38 24.39 -29.72 9.80
C VAL A 38 23.45 -28.95 8.88
N VAL A 39 23.09 -29.53 7.74
CA VAL A 39 22.20 -28.88 6.76
C VAL A 39 20.81 -28.61 7.36
N ARG A 40 20.25 -29.55 8.14
CA ARG A 40 18.96 -29.36 8.81
C ARG A 40 19.02 -28.29 9.90
N MET A 41 20.13 -28.21 10.62
CA MET A 41 20.35 -27.20 11.65
C MET A 41 20.51 -25.80 11.03
N ILE A 42 21.25 -25.69 9.92
CA ILE A 42 21.39 -24.45 9.14
C ILE A 42 20.05 -24.01 8.58
N ASN A 43 19.25 -24.90 7.99
CA ASN A 43 17.96 -24.51 7.42
C ASN A 43 17.01 -23.91 8.47
N ARG A 44 16.90 -24.51 9.66
CA ARG A 44 16.10 -23.94 10.77
C ARG A 44 16.67 -22.64 11.32
N ALA A 45 17.99 -22.52 11.37
CA ALA A 45 18.64 -21.28 11.79
C ALA A 45 18.36 -20.15 10.78
N SER A 46 18.49 -20.43 9.49
CA SER A 46 18.18 -19.48 8.41
C SER A 46 16.72 -19.02 8.45
N GLU A 47 15.76 -19.91 8.67
CA GLU A 47 14.34 -19.53 8.83
C GLU A 47 14.14 -18.56 10.01
N ARG A 48 14.69 -18.86 11.19
CA ARG A 48 14.58 -17.97 12.36
C ARG A 48 15.23 -16.60 12.14
N VAL A 49 16.39 -16.58 11.48
CA VAL A 49 17.10 -15.34 11.17
C VAL A 49 16.27 -14.49 10.22
N VAL A 50 15.74 -15.09 9.15
CA VAL A 50 14.90 -14.40 8.18
C VAL A 50 13.65 -13.84 8.87
N GLU A 51 13.06 -14.58 9.80
CA GLU A 51 11.92 -14.10 10.58
C GLU A 51 12.27 -12.89 11.46
N ILE A 52 13.39 -12.92 12.17
CA ILE A 52 13.87 -11.80 13.02
C ILE A 52 14.13 -10.54 12.18
N ILE A 53 14.63 -10.68 10.96
CA ILE A 53 14.96 -9.55 10.08
C ILE A 53 13.71 -8.98 9.38
N LYS A 54 12.73 -9.83 9.02
CA LYS A 54 11.52 -9.39 8.31
C LYS A 54 10.72 -8.35 9.09
N ARG A 55 10.53 -8.54 10.39
CA ARG A 55 9.69 -7.66 11.24
C ARG A 55 10.14 -6.19 11.25
N PRO A 56 11.41 -5.86 11.58
CA PRO A 56 11.88 -4.48 11.56
C PRO A 56 11.89 -3.89 10.14
N ILE A 57 12.13 -4.71 9.11
CA ILE A 57 12.03 -4.25 7.72
C ILE A 57 10.58 -3.86 7.38
N THR A 58 9.60 -4.69 7.71
CA THR A 58 8.17 -4.39 7.46
C THR A 58 7.79 -3.06 8.09
N VAL A 59 8.12 -2.84 9.37
CA VAL A 59 7.82 -1.59 10.07
C VAL A 59 8.56 -0.40 9.47
N ALA A 60 9.83 -0.57 9.10
CA ALA A 60 10.64 0.49 8.48
C ALA A 60 10.10 0.90 7.11
N VAL A 61 9.74 -0.07 6.28
CA VAL A 61 9.19 0.17 4.94
C VAL A 61 7.84 0.87 5.05
N LEU A 62 6.98 0.46 5.99
CA LEU A 62 5.72 1.16 6.25
C LEU A 62 5.92 2.61 6.69
N ASP A 63 6.93 2.87 7.52
CA ASP A 63 7.28 4.24 7.95
C ASP A 63 7.71 5.11 6.75
N GLU A 64 8.57 4.58 5.86
CA GLU A 64 9.02 5.29 4.67
C GLU A 64 7.88 5.50 3.65
N LEU A 65 7.07 4.47 3.41
CA LEU A 65 5.92 4.55 2.51
C LEU A 65 4.89 5.55 3.01
N ALA A 66 4.68 5.66 4.33
CA ALA A 66 3.80 6.66 4.90
C ALA A 66 4.26 8.09 4.56
N ASP A 67 5.56 8.35 4.61
CA ASP A 67 6.11 9.66 4.30
C ASP A 67 6.02 10.01 2.81
N VAL A 68 6.20 9.01 1.92
CA VAL A 68 5.94 9.18 0.48
C VAL A 68 4.46 9.45 0.20
N LEU A 69 3.56 8.70 0.84
CA LEU A 69 2.12 8.89 0.65
C LEU A 69 1.64 10.25 1.20
N ARG A 70 2.32 10.81 2.21
CA ARG A 70 1.98 12.13 2.76
C ARG A 70 2.24 13.30 1.80
N THR A 71 3.03 13.11 0.75
CA THR A 71 3.43 14.16 -0.20
C THR A 71 2.71 14.09 -1.55
N GLY A 72 1.83 13.11 -1.76
CA GLY A 72 1.12 12.91 -3.03
C GLY A 72 -0.09 13.83 -3.25
N SER A 73 -0.31 14.29 -4.49
CA SER A 73 -1.51 15.02 -4.93
C SER A 73 -2.56 14.08 -5.54
N TYR A 74 -3.30 13.37 -4.68
CA TYR A 74 -4.17 12.27 -5.10
C TYR A 74 -5.37 12.71 -5.92
N THR A 75 -6.05 13.80 -5.51
CA THR A 75 -7.31 14.19 -6.16
C THR A 75 -7.04 14.76 -7.55
N ARG A 76 -5.89 15.42 -7.73
CA ARG A 76 -5.41 15.89 -9.04
C ARG A 76 -5.06 14.74 -9.98
N ASN A 77 -4.41 13.69 -9.47
CA ASN A 77 -4.12 12.50 -10.27
C ASN A 77 -5.40 11.77 -10.69
N ILE A 78 -6.39 11.69 -9.79
CA ILE A 78 -7.70 11.10 -10.10
C ILE A 78 -8.44 11.97 -11.13
N ALA A 79 -8.43 13.30 -10.98
CA ALA A 79 -9.03 14.21 -11.96
C ALA A 79 -8.39 14.06 -13.35
N ALA A 80 -7.06 13.91 -13.42
CA ALA A 80 -6.36 13.66 -14.68
C ALA A 80 -6.79 12.33 -15.32
N ALA A 81 -6.82 11.25 -14.54
CA ALA A 81 -7.25 9.93 -15.03
C ALA A 81 -8.72 9.92 -15.49
N LEU A 82 -9.61 10.62 -14.77
CA LEU A 82 -11.01 10.79 -15.16
C LEU A 82 -11.15 11.59 -16.46
N GLN A 83 -10.36 12.66 -16.62
CA GLN A 83 -10.35 13.48 -17.83
C GLN A 83 -9.83 12.70 -19.06
N GLU A 84 -8.79 11.87 -18.88
CA GLU A 84 -8.25 11.02 -19.95
C GLU A 84 -9.27 9.99 -20.44
N ASN A 85 -10.14 9.50 -19.56
CA ASN A 85 -11.14 8.48 -19.86
C ASN A 85 -12.57 9.06 -19.94
N HIS A 86 -12.71 10.37 -20.19
CA HIS A 86 -13.97 11.11 -20.11
C HIS A 86 -15.10 10.48 -20.91
N GLU A 87 -14.84 10.10 -22.17
CA GLU A 87 -15.87 9.49 -23.04
C GLU A 87 -16.34 8.13 -22.54
N GLN A 88 -15.41 7.31 -22.02
CA GLN A 88 -15.75 5.99 -21.48
C GLN A 88 -16.61 6.11 -20.22
N ILE A 89 -16.27 7.07 -19.34
CA ILE A 89 -17.04 7.34 -18.13
C ILE A 89 -18.42 7.90 -18.47
N ARG A 90 -18.51 8.78 -19.47
CA ARG A 90 -19.79 9.32 -19.95
C ARG A 90 -20.73 8.22 -20.44
N GLU A 91 -20.24 7.29 -21.27
CA GLU A 91 -21.05 6.16 -21.73
C GLU A 91 -21.46 5.24 -20.57
N MET A 92 -20.53 4.96 -19.65
CA MET A 92 -20.84 4.16 -18.45
C MET A 92 -21.92 4.81 -17.57
N ILE A 93 -21.84 6.13 -17.36
CA ILE A 93 -22.86 6.86 -16.57
C ILE A 93 -24.21 6.81 -17.28
N LYS A 94 -24.27 6.99 -18.61
CA LYS A 94 -25.53 6.86 -19.36
C LYS A 94 -26.13 5.47 -19.24
N GLU A 95 -25.30 4.43 -19.35
CA GLU A 95 -25.73 3.04 -19.16
C GLU A 95 -26.33 2.85 -17.76
N LYS A 96 -25.64 3.31 -16.71
CA LYS A 96 -26.13 3.22 -15.33
C LYS A 96 -27.40 4.04 -15.09
N ILE A 97 -27.53 5.21 -15.69
CA ILE A 97 -28.74 6.03 -15.63
C ILE A 97 -29.92 5.31 -16.30
N ARG A 98 -29.70 4.61 -17.41
CA ARG A 98 -30.73 3.80 -18.09
C ARG A 98 -31.15 2.57 -17.29
N GLU A 99 -30.20 1.97 -16.57
CA GLU A 99 -30.46 0.83 -15.67
C GLU A 99 -31.15 1.25 -14.36
N ASP A 100 -31.11 2.54 -14.00
CA ASP A 100 -31.69 3.05 -12.75
C ASP A 100 -33.24 3.02 -12.80
N PRO A 101 -33.90 2.31 -11.86
CA PRO A 101 -35.36 2.17 -11.83
C PRO A 101 -36.10 3.51 -11.63
N THR A 102 -35.44 4.50 -11.04
CA THR A 102 -35.97 5.85 -10.82
C THR A 102 -36.03 6.65 -12.12
N THR A 103 -35.12 6.36 -13.07
CA THR A 103 -35.06 6.96 -14.41
C THR A 103 -36.07 6.36 -15.37
N GLY A 104 -36.73 5.25 -15.01
CA GLY A 104 -37.82 4.66 -15.80
C GLY A 104 -38.98 5.62 -16.13
N ARG A 105 -39.09 6.76 -15.41
CA ARG A 105 -40.03 7.86 -15.70
C ARG A 105 -39.51 8.88 -16.73
N LEU A 106 -38.20 8.95 -16.97
CA LEU A 106 -37.58 9.80 -17.99
C LEU A 106 -37.56 9.15 -19.39
N SER A 107 -37.69 7.83 -19.48
CA SER A 107 -37.69 7.07 -20.75
C SER A 107 -38.82 7.46 -21.71
N GLY A 108 -39.90 8.05 -21.19
CA GLY A 108 -41.05 8.50 -21.97
C GLY A 108 -41.00 9.96 -22.43
N VAL A 109 -39.95 10.72 -22.08
CA VAL A 109 -39.90 12.17 -22.33
C VAL A 109 -39.11 12.47 -23.62
N PRO A 110 -39.67 13.21 -24.59
CA PRO A 110 -38.90 13.64 -25.75
C PRO A 110 -37.70 14.48 -25.29
N PHE A 111 -36.54 14.26 -25.92
CA PHE A 111 -35.24 14.86 -25.56
C PHE A 111 -34.56 14.35 -24.28
N GLY A 112 -35.05 13.27 -23.64
CA GLY A 112 -34.44 12.69 -22.44
C GLY A 112 -32.96 12.34 -22.58
N ASP A 113 -32.57 11.66 -23.67
CA ASP A 113 -31.16 11.31 -23.92
C ASP A 113 -30.25 12.54 -24.08
N ARG A 114 -30.76 13.61 -24.69
CA ARG A 114 -29.99 14.85 -24.89
C ARG A 114 -29.81 15.58 -23.56
N LEU A 115 -30.87 15.67 -22.76
CA LEU A 115 -30.80 16.28 -21.43
C LEU A 115 -29.87 15.50 -20.50
N VAL A 116 -29.96 14.17 -20.49
CA VAL A 116 -29.05 13.31 -19.72
C VAL A 116 -27.61 13.50 -20.18
N GLY A 117 -27.35 13.62 -21.48
CA GLY A 117 -26.04 13.94 -22.01
C GLY A 117 -25.47 15.26 -21.46
N GLU A 118 -26.23 16.35 -21.58
CA GLU A 118 -25.80 17.68 -21.12
C GLU A 118 -25.62 17.75 -19.59
N VAL A 119 -26.52 17.12 -18.83
CA VAL A 119 -26.43 17.06 -17.37
C VAL A 119 -25.22 16.22 -16.94
N THR A 120 -24.98 15.08 -17.60
CA THR A 120 -23.82 14.23 -17.32
C THR A 120 -22.52 14.97 -17.62
N GLU A 121 -22.45 15.65 -18.77
CA GLU A 121 -21.29 16.46 -19.16
C GLU A 121 -21.00 17.58 -18.15
N THR A 122 -22.05 18.29 -17.73
CA THR A 122 -21.94 19.35 -16.73
C THR A 122 -21.51 18.78 -15.38
N ALA A 123 -22.11 17.66 -14.95
CA ALA A 123 -21.77 17.01 -13.69
C ALA A 123 -20.31 16.53 -13.67
N LEU A 124 -19.83 15.89 -14.74
CA LEU A 124 -18.45 15.46 -14.88
C LEU A 124 -17.48 16.65 -14.76
N ARG A 125 -17.76 17.75 -15.48
CA ARG A 125 -16.95 18.96 -15.40
C ARG A 125 -16.88 19.54 -13.99
N VAL A 126 -18.02 19.59 -13.29
CA VAL A 126 -18.08 20.07 -11.90
C VAL A 126 -17.30 19.14 -10.97
N VAL A 127 -17.46 17.82 -11.09
CA VAL A 127 -16.73 16.84 -10.27
C VAL A 127 -15.23 16.96 -10.51
N LEU A 128 -14.78 17.07 -11.76
CA LEU A 128 -13.37 17.28 -12.09
C LEU A 128 -12.83 18.58 -11.50
N ALA A 129 -13.60 19.67 -11.57
CA ALA A 129 -13.22 20.94 -10.96
C ALA A 129 -13.11 20.83 -9.43
N VAL A 130 -14.02 20.11 -8.79
CA VAL A 130 -13.98 19.84 -7.34
C VAL A 130 -12.77 18.99 -6.97
N LEU A 131 -12.45 17.95 -7.75
CA LEU A 131 -11.29 17.11 -7.53
C LEU A 131 -9.96 17.86 -7.74
N ALA A 132 -9.94 18.86 -8.62
CA ALA A 132 -8.79 19.73 -8.83
C ALA A 132 -8.65 20.87 -7.79
N ASP A 133 -9.67 21.10 -6.96
CA ASP A 133 -9.66 22.13 -5.92
C ASP A 133 -8.67 21.77 -4.80
N PRO A 134 -7.76 22.68 -4.41
CA PRO A 134 -6.78 22.44 -3.34
C PRO A 134 -7.40 22.03 -2.00
N ARG A 135 -8.64 22.46 -1.70
CA ARG A 135 -9.34 22.10 -0.45
C ARG A 135 -9.76 20.64 -0.45
N THR A 136 -10.18 20.11 -1.60
CA THR A 136 -10.52 18.69 -1.75
C THR A 136 -9.27 17.82 -1.63
N ASP A 137 -8.15 18.25 -2.22
CA ASP A 137 -6.86 17.56 -2.10
C ASP A 137 -6.38 17.52 -0.64
N ALA A 138 -6.48 18.64 0.08
CA ALA A 138 -6.16 18.70 1.51
C ALA A 138 -7.06 17.78 2.35
N LEU A 139 -8.38 17.79 2.12
CA LEU A 139 -9.33 16.91 2.81
C LEU A 139 -8.99 15.43 2.61
N VAL A 140 -8.73 15.02 1.37
CA VAL A 140 -8.37 13.62 1.06
C VAL A 140 -7.01 13.26 1.64
N SER A 141 -6.03 14.18 1.60
CA SER A 141 -4.73 14.00 2.23
C SER A 141 -4.86 13.74 3.73
N ASP A 142 -5.70 14.51 4.43
CA ASP A 142 -5.95 14.33 5.86
C ASP A 142 -6.62 12.99 6.17
N MET A 143 -7.64 12.59 5.40
CA MET A 143 -8.24 11.26 5.54
C MET A 143 -7.23 10.13 5.29
N LEU A 144 -6.36 10.28 4.29
CA LEU A 144 -5.32 9.28 4.00
C LEU A 144 -4.27 9.22 5.12
N ARG A 145 -3.89 10.37 5.70
CA ARG A 145 -2.97 10.42 6.85
C ARG A 145 -3.51 9.60 8.02
N ASP A 146 -4.77 9.80 8.39
CA ASP A 146 -5.40 9.06 9.48
C ASP A 146 -5.44 7.55 9.21
N ASN A 147 -5.79 7.15 7.98
CA ASN A 147 -5.82 5.75 7.57
C ASN A 147 -4.42 5.10 7.56
N ILE A 148 -3.40 5.81 7.09
CA ILE A 148 -2.01 5.33 7.10
C ILE A 148 -1.51 5.16 8.54
N ASP A 149 -1.78 6.12 9.41
CA ASP A 149 -1.42 6.05 10.81
C ASP A 149 -2.16 4.91 11.53
N GLN A 150 -3.40 4.59 11.12
CA GLN A 150 -4.12 3.42 11.58
C GLN A 150 -3.46 2.12 11.11
N ILE A 151 -3.14 1.98 9.82
CA ILE A 151 -2.46 0.80 9.27
C ILE A 151 -1.13 0.55 10.00
N ARG A 152 -0.35 1.61 10.20
CA ARG A 152 0.94 1.55 10.90
C ARG A 152 0.79 1.00 12.33
N ARG A 153 -0.22 1.46 13.06
CA ARG A 153 -0.52 0.97 14.42
C ARG A 153 -0.93 -0.49 14.41
N THR A 154 -1.82 -0.89 13.51
CA THR A 154 -2.27 -2.29 13.37
C THR A 154 -1.12 -3.24 13.04
N VAL A 155 -0.23 -2.86 12.11
CA VAL A 155 0.90 -3.71 11.74
C VAL A 155 1.89 -3.85 12.90
N ARG A 156 2.21 -2.77 13.60
CA ARG A 156 3.08 -2.84 14.79
C ARG A 156 2.50 -3.74 15.87
N GLN A 157 1.22 -3.59 16.19
CA GLN A 157 0.54 -4.44 17.16
C GLN A 157 0.58 -5.92 16.77
N ARG A 158 0.45 -6.23 15.48
CA ARG A 158 0.55 -7.60 14.98
C ARG A 158 1.96 -8.17 15.16
N GLU A 159 2.98 -7.40 14.77
CA GLU A 159 4.40 -7.80 14.91
C GLU A 159 4.81 -7.99 16.40
N ASP A 160 4.27 -7.16 17.30
CA ASP A 160 4.48 -7.27 18.75
C ASP A 160 3.78 -8.51 19.33
N ALA A 161 2.55 -8.81 18.89
CA ALA A 161 1.82 -10.01 19.29
C ALA A 161 2.55 -11.29 18.85
N ASP A 162 3.04 -11.32 17.62
CA ASP A 162 3.82 -12.44 17.07
C ASP A 162 5.22 -12.55 17.73
N ALA A 163 5.69 -11.53 18.46
CA ALA A 163 6.95 -11.58 19.23
C ALA A 163 6.78 -12.12 20.66
N SER A 164 5.53 -12.15 21.14
CA SER A 164 5.18 -12.65 22.47
C SER A 164 4.83 -14.15 22.51
N LEU A 165 4.84 -14.82 21.34
CA LEU A 165 4.66 -16.26 21.15
C LEU A 165 6.00 -16.96 20.90
#